data_AF-A0A7C8YMT1-F1
#
_entry.id   AF-A0A7C8YMT1-F1
#
_cell.length_a   1.000
_cell.length_b   1.000
_cell.length_c   1.000
_cell.angle_alpha   90.00
_cell.angle_beta   90.00
_cell.angle_gamma   90.00
#
_symmetry.space_group_name_H-M   'P 1'
#
loop_
_entity.id
_entity.type
_entity.pdbx_description
1 polymer ?
#
loop_
_entity_poly.entity_id
_entity_poly.type
_entity_poly.pdbx_seq_one_letter_code
_entity_poly.pdbx_strand_id
1 'polypeptide(L)'
;QFLKDGINDRIDEYGGSLENRCRFLVEILHAVVEAIGIERVGVKISPTMYHQDAHDSDPLALGLEVVQKLNKLQEQVGLKLSHLQIQGGTLEHGIGDREAQLLKQLRKAYQGTFMISGGFTKEMGMKAIAEG
;
A
#
# COMPACT_ATOMS: atom_id res chain seq x y z
N GLN A 1 -10.42 5.26 -2.96
CA GLN A 1 -11.62 5.29 -3.83
C GLN A 1 -11.53 4.14 -4.80
N PHE A 2 -10.77 4.21 -5.91
CA PHE A 2 -10.59 3.06 -6.83
C PHE A 2 -10.16 1.75 -6.15
N LEU A 3 -9.15 1.82 -5.27
CA LEU A 3 -8.61 0.62 -4.63
C LEU A 3 -9.60 -0.12 -3.73
N LYS A 4 -10.65 0.52 -3.19
CA LYS A 4 -11.43 -0.03 -2.07
C LYS A 4 -12.85 -0.39 -2.51
N ASP A 5 -13.24 -1.64 -2.28
CA ASP A 5 -14.55 -2.15 -2.74
C ASP A 5 -15.76 -1.55 -2.01
N GLY A 6 -15.59 -1.01 -0.80
CA GLY A 6 -16.66 -0.35 -0.07
C GLY A 6 -17.16 0.96 -0.70
N ILE A 7 -16.40 1.54 -1.64
CA ILE A 7 -16.76 2.79 -2.34
C ILE A 7 -16.61 2.71 -3.87
N ASN A 8 -15.89 1.71 -4.39
CA ASN A 8 -15.78 1.51 -5.83
C ASN A 8 -16.90 0.59 -6.33
N ASP A 9 -18.02 1.20 -6.74
CA ASP A 9 -19.22 0.56 -7.28
C ASP A 9 -19.19 0.41 -8.82
N ARG A 10 -18.02 0.63 -9.43
CA ARG A 10 -17.88 0.54 -10.89
C ARG A 10 -18.03 -0.90 -11.38
N ILE A 11 -18.63 -1.02 -12.56
CA ILE A 11 -18.81 -2.29 -13.28
C ILE A 11 -17.96 -2.39 -14.55
N ASP A 12 -17.08 -1.41 -14.78
CA ASP A 12 -16.15 -1.39 -15.90
C ASP A 12 -14.78 -1.99 -15.52
N GLU A 13 -13.78 -1.78 -16.38
CA GLU A 13 -12.41 -2.28 -16.19
C GLU A 13 -11.66 -1.67 -14.99
N TYR A 14 -12.25 -0.72 -14.27
CA TYR A 14 -11.71 -0.09 -13.07
C TYR A 14 -12.40 -0.51 -11.77
N GLY A 15 -13.39 -1.42 -11.83
CA GLY A 15 -14.15 -1.90 -10.67
C GLY A 15 -14.33 -3.42 -10.62
N GLY A 16 -14.97 -3.88 -9.55
CA GLY A 16 -15.18 -5.29 -9.27
C GLY A 16 -13.91 -6.00 -8.76
N SER A 17 -13.19 -6.68 -9.66
CA SER A 17 -12.04 -7.50 -9.28
C SER A 17 -10.90 -6.68 -8.65
N LEU A 18 -10.10 -7.33 -7.80
CA LEU A 18 -8.88 -6.71 -7.23
C LEU A 18 -7.95 -6.16 -8.32
N GLU A 19 -7.79 -6.89 -9.42
CA GLU A 19 -6.99 -6.45 -10.56
C GLU A 19 -7.50 -5.13 -11.16
N ASN A 20 -8.81 -5.04 -11.41
CA ASN A 20 -9.44 -3.84 -11.98
C ASN A 20 -9.37 -2.65 -11.02
N ARG A 21 -9.63 -2.88 -9.72
CA ARG A 21 -9.54 -1.83 -8.69
C ARG A 21 -8.13 -1.24 -8.58
N CYS A 22 -7.10 -2.06 -8.80
CA CYS A 22 -5.70 -1.65 -8.82
C CYS A 22 -5.23 -1.04 -10.15
N ARG A 23 -6.00 -1.18 -11.24
CA ARG A 23 -5.63 -0.72 -12.59
C ARG A 23 -5.26 0.76 -12.63
N PHE A 24 -6.10 1.60 -12.05
CA PHE A 24 -5.89 3.06 -12.05
C PHE A 24 -4.59 3.47 -11.34
N LEU A 25 -4.21 2.79 -10.26
CA LEU A 25 -2.93 3.02 -9.59
C LEU A 25 -1.75 2.70 -10.51
N VAL A 26 -1.82 1.58 -11.24
CA VAL A 26 -0.75 1.14 -12.14
C VAL A 26 -0.59 2.11 -13.32
N GLU A 27 -1.69 2.59 -13.89
CA GLU A 27 -1.67 3.60 -14.97
C GLU A 27 -1.02 4.92 -14.52
N ILE A 28 -1.38 5.41 -13.33
CA ILE A 28 -0.75 6.59 -12.73
C ILE A 28 0.75 6.35 -12.55
N LEU A 29 1.14 5.18 -12.03
CA LEU A 29 2.54 4.87 -11.80
C LEU A 29 3.34 4.86 -13.09
N HIS A 30 2.83 4.28 -14.17
CA HIS A 30 3.51 4.33 -15.46
C HIS A 30 3.74 5.77 -15.92
N ALA A 31 2.71 6.61 -15.90
CA ALA A 31 2.81 8.01 -16.34
C ALA A 31 3.81 8.81 -15.49
N VAL A 32 3.77 8.66 -14.16
CA VAL A 32 4.68 9.37 -13.26
C VAL A 32 6.11 8.85 -13.37
N VAL A 33 6.30 7.53 -13.45
CA VAL A 33 7.63 6.91 -13.64
C VAL A 33 8.25 7.33 -14.97
N GLU A 34 7.47 7.41 -16.04
CA GLU A 34 7.94 7.92 -17.33
C GLU A 34 8.40 9.38 -17.23
N ALA A 35 7.61 10.23 -16.55
CA ALA A 35 7.90 11.65 -16.44
C ALA A 35 9.11 11.96 -15.54
N ILE A 36 9.25 11.24 -14.42
CA ILE A 36 10.23 11.60 -13.38
C ILE A 36 11.14 10.47 -12.94
N GLY A 37 11.11 9.27 -13.53
CA GLY A 37 11.96 8.14 -13.13
C GLY A 37 11.55 7.49 -11.81
N ILE A 38 11.60 6.15 -11.76
CA ILE A 38 11.02 5.35 -10.66
C ILE A 38 11.66 5.61 -9.29
N GLU A 39 12.95 5.92 -9.26
CA GLU A 39 13.70 6.19 -8.02
C GLU A 39 13.25 7.45 -7.28
N ARG A 40 12.49 8.34 -7.97
CA ARG A 40 11.89 9.56 -7.39
C ARG A 40 10.41 9.39 -7.05
N VAL A 41 9.83 8.21 -7.27
CA VAL A 41 8.42 7.94 -7.03
C VAL A 41 8.24 7.19 -5.72
N GLY A 42 7.38 7.69 -4.85
CA GLY A 42 6.92 7.02 -3.64
C GLY A 42 5.44 6.66 -3.76
N VAL A 43 5.03 5.55 -3.15
CA VAL A 43 3.62 5.13 -3.14
C VAL A 43 3.15 5.05 -1.69
N LYS A 44 2.01 5.66 -1.38
CA LYS A 44 1.37 5.56 -0.07
C LYS A 44 -0.01 4.91 -0.21
N ILE A 45 -0.28 3.89 0.60
CA ILE A 45 -1.60 3.24 0.68
C ILE A 45 -2.05 3.05 2.13
N SER A 46 -3.36 2.87 2.33
CA SER A 46 -3.98 2.67 3.65
C SER A 46 -5.02 1.55 3.63
N PRO A 47 -4.60 0.27 3.48
CA PRO A 47 -5.53 -0.84 3.25
C PRO A 47 -6.53 -1.04 4.38
N THR A 48 -6.08 -0.87 5.63
CA THR A 48 -6.84 -1.13 6.86
C THR A 48 -7.71 0.05 7.32
N MET A 49 -7.47 1.24 6.79
CA MET A 49 -8.14 2.45 7.27
C MET A 49 -9.60 2.51 6.79
N TYR A 50 -10.50 2.89 7.68
CA TYR A 50 -11.85 3.31 7.34
C TYR A 50 -11.92 4.83 7.34
N HIS A 51 -12.32 5.44 6.23
CA HIS A 51 -12.55 6.89 6.18
C HIS A 51 -13.57 7.23 5.09
N GLN A 52 -14.63 7.96 5.43
CA GLN A 52 -15.67 8.39 4.49
C GLN A 52 -16.13 7.25 3.56
N ASP A 53 -16.54 6.13 4.18
CA ASP A 53 -17.00 4.89 3.52
C ASP A 53 -15.95 4.14 2.68
N ALA A 54 -14.75 4.68 2.52
CA ALA A 54 -13.65 3.99 1.87
C ALA A 54 -13.05 2.92 2.81
N HIS A 55 -13.63 1.71 2.74
CA HIS A 55 -13.18 0.49 3.40
C HIS A 55 -12.98 -0.63 2.39
N ASP A 56 -12.19 -1.63 2.74
CA ASP A 56 -12.03 -2.84 1.92
C ASP A 56 -12.50 -4.07 2.69
N SER A 57 -13.20 -4.99 1.99
CA SER A 57 -13.63 -6.26 2.58
C SER A 57 -12.46 -7.19 2.91
N ASP A 58 -11.34 -7.10 2.18
CA ASP A 58 -10.10 -7.83 2.45
C ASP A 58 -8.86 -6.94 2.30
N PRO A 59 -8.53 -6.17 3.36
CA PRO A 59 -7.36 -5.28 3.37
C PRO A 59 -6.02 -5.98 3.11
N LEU A 60 -5.90 -7.27 3.47
CA LEU A 60 -4.66 -8.02 3.26
C LEU A 60 -4.51 -8.37 1.78
N ALA A 61 -5.56 -8.91 1.16
CA ALA A 61 -5.55 -9.22 -0.27
C ALA A 61 -5.33 -7.96 -1.12
N LEU A 62 -6.00 -6.85 -0.78
CA LEU A 62 -5.76 -5.57 -1.44
C LEU A 62 -4.30 -5.12 -1.30
N GLY A 63 -3.74 -5.15 -0.09
CA GLY A 63 -2.35 -4.75 0.14
C GLY A 63 -1.36 -5.63 -0.62
N LEU A 64 -1.56 -6.94 -0.65
CA LEU A 64 -0.71 -7.89 -1.37
C LEU A 64 -0.80 -7.70 -2.89
N GLU A 65 -1.98 -7.46 -3.44
CA GLU A 65 -2.16 -7.17 -4.87
C GLU A 65 -1.39 -5.91 -5.28
N VAL A 66 -1.51 -4.82 -4.49
CA VAL A 66 -0.74 -3.60 -4.73
C VAL A 66 0.76 -3.90 -4.68
N VAL A 67 1.24 -4.58 -3.64
CA VAL A 67 2.66 -4.96 -3.51
C VAL A 67 3.14 -5.77 -4.72
N GLN A 68 2.35 -6.72 -5.21
CA GLN A 68 2.69 -7.53 -6.38
C GLN A 68 2.82 -6.65 -7.63
N LYS A 69 1.89 -5.72 -7.87
CA LYS A 69 1.96 -4.78 -9.00
C LYS A 69 3.20 -3.88 -8.92
N LEU A 70 3.52 -3.35 -7.74
CA LEU A 70 4.72 -2.53 -7.53
C LEU A 70 6.00 -3.32 -7.76
N ASN A 71 6.10 -4.55 -7.23
CA ASN A 71 7.25 -5.42 -7.46
C ASN A 71 7.46 -5.71 -8.95
N LYS A 72 6.38 -6.01 -9.69
CA LYS A 72 6.42 -6.23 -11.13
C LYS A 72 6.92 -4.99 -11.89
N LEU A 73 6.42 -3.81 -11.55
CA LEU A 73 6.88 -2.55 -12.15
C LEU A 73 8.39 -2.34 -11.91
N GLN A 74 8.85 -2.53 -10.68
CA GLN A 74 10.27 -2.41 -10.34
C GLN A 74 11.15 -3.42 -11.09
N GLU A 75 10.69 -4.66 -11.25
CA GLU A 75 11.37 -5.69 -12.03
C GLU A 75 11.47 -5.30 -13.52
N GLN A 76 10.38 -4.81 -14.10
CA GLN A 76 10.34 -4.37 -15.50
C GLN A 76 11.28 -3.19 -15.78
N VAL A 77 11.41 -2.26 -14.83
CA VAL A 77 12.28 -1.08 -14.97
C VAL A 77 13.73 -1.37 -14.56
N GLY A 78 13.96 -2.41 -13.77
CA GLY A 78 15.29 -2.73 -13.22
C GLY A 78 15.74 -1.81 -12.08
N LEU A 79 14.86 -0.95 -11.58
CA LEU A 79 15.10 0.01 -10.51
C LEU A 79 13.97 -0.05 -9.47
N LYS A 80 14.22 0.49 -8.28
CA LYS A 80 13.26 0.47 -7.17
C LYS A 80 12.55 1.81 -7.02
N LEU A 81 11.32 1.76 -6.53
CA LEU A 81 10.62 2.94 -6.03
C LEU A 81 11.40 3.51 -4.84
N SER A 82 11.30 4.83 -4.65
CA SER A 82 11.88 5.48 -3.47
C SER A 82 11.40 4.83 -2.17
N HIS A 83 10.09 4.54 -2.09
CA HIS A 83 9.47 3.83 -0.98
C HIS A 83 8.03 3.37 -1.28
N LEU A 84 7.59 2.35 -0.55
CA LEU A 84 6.19 2.07 -0.28
C LEU A 84 5.90 2.45 1.18
N GLN A 85 4.94 3.33 1.40
CA GLN A 85 4.44 3.70 2.72
C GLN A 85 3.06 3.07 2.96
N ILE A 86 2.92 2.33 4.06
CA ILE A 86 1.63 1.88 4.57
C ILE A 86 1.23 2.76 5.74
N GLN A 87 0.08 3.43 5.61
CA GLN A 87 -0.55 4.07 6.76
C GLN A 87 -1.36 3.03 7.53
N GLY A 88 -0.97 2.81 8.78
CA GLY A 88 -1.69 1.94 9.71
C GLY A 88 -1.89 2.63 11.06
N GLY A 89 -2.96 2.29 11.75
CA GLY A 89 -3.31 2.90 13.03
C GLY A 89 -3.59 4.40 13.00
N THR A 90 -3.87 4.95 14.18
CA THR A 90 -4.03 6.40 14.43
C THR A 90 -3.28 6.81 15.69
N LEU A 91 -3.14 8.12 15.94
CA LEU A 91 -2.56 8.62 17.20
C LEU A 91 -3.34 8.15 18.43
N GLU A 92 -4.67 8.00 18.30
CA GLU A 92 -5.54 7.61 19.41
C GLU A 92 -5.56 6.09 19.65
N HIS A 93 -5.49 5.29 18.59
CA HIS A 93 -5.73 3.85 18.66
C HIS A 93 -4.49 2.98 18.36
N GLY A 94 -3.35 3.59 18.02
CA GLY A 94 -2.12 2.87 17.70
C GLY A 94 -2.31 1.84 16.59
N ILE A 95 -1.40 0.85 16.52
CA ILE A 95 -1.50 -0.30 15.62
C ILE A 95 -1.82 -1.54 16.47
N GLY A 96 -2.97 -2.16 16.22
CA GLY A 96 -3.37 -3.40 16.88
C GLY A 96 -2.71 -4.65 16.29
N ASP A 97 -2.76 -5.78 17.01
CA ASP A 97 -2.05 -7.02 16.63
C ASP A 97 -2.39 -7.55 15.22
N ARG A 98 -3.67 -7.50 14.84
CA ARG A 98 -4.13 -7.94 13.51
C ARG A 98 -3.52 -7.09 12.39
N GLU A 99 -3.45 -5.78 12.61
CA GLU A 99 -2.84 -4.85 11.65
C GLU A 99 -1.32 -5.04 11.62
N ALA A 100 -0.67 -5.23 12.78
CA ALA A 100 0.76 -5.54 12.84
C ALA A 100 1.10 -6.83 12.05
N GLN A 101 0.27 -7.88 12.14
CA GLN A 101 0.46 -9.10 11.35
C GLN A 101 0.29 -8.86 9.86
N LEU A 102 -0.69 -8.05 9.44
CA LEU A 102 -0.87 -7.64 8.05
C LEU A 102 0.35 -6.87 7.54
N LEU A 103 0.84 -5.88 8.30
CA LEU A 103 2.02 -5.08 7.96
C LEU A 103 3.27 -5.96 7.79
N LYS A 104 3.47 -6.95 8.67
CA LYS A 104 4.56 -7.94 8.54
C LYS A 104 4.46 -8.76 7.26
N GLN A 105 3.26 -9.14 6.84
CA GLN A 105 3.05 -9.86 5.58
C GLN A 105 3.37 -8.98 4.37
N LEU A 106 2.91 -7.72 4.36
CA LEU A 106 3.24 -6.77 3.30
C LEU A 106 4.74 -6.48 3.25
N ARG A 107 5.39 -6.30 4.41
CA ARG A 107 6.82 -6.06 4.51
C ARG A 107 7.65 -7.20 3.93
N LYS A 108 7.25 -8.45 4.20
CA LYS A 108 7.88 -9.67 3.64
C LYS A 108 7.70 -9.78 2.12
N ALA A 109 6.54 -9.38 1.61
CA ALA A 109 6.22 -9.46 0.18
C ALA A 109 6.88 -8.34 -0.64
N TYR A 110 7.03 -7.13 -0.08
CA TYR A 110 7.52 -5.98 -0.82
C TYR A 110 9.04 -5.95 -0.97
N GLN A 111 9.50 -5.74 -2.21
CA GLN A 111 10.91 -5.71 -2.57
C GLN A 111 11.43 -4.28 -2.73
N GLY A 112 11.66 -3.58 -1.62
CA GLY A 112 12.22 -2.22 -1.62
C GLY A 112 12.19 -1.60 -0.23
N THR A 113 12.33 -0.27 -0.19
CA THR A 113 12.20 0.52 1.03
C THR A 113 10.74 0.55 1.48
N PHE A 114 10.46 -0.04 2.64
CA PHE A 114 9.12 -0.12 3.22
C PHE A 114 9.04 0.80 4.44
N MET A 115 8.03 1.66 4.46
CA MET A 115 7.75 2.58 5.55
C MET A 115 6.37 2.33 6.13
N ILE A 116 6.24 2.48 7.44
CA ILE A 116 4.96 2.45 8.14
C ILE A 116 4.77 3.75 8.91
N SER A 117 3.53 4.21 9.00
CA SER A 117 3.19 5.44 9.70
C SER A 117 1.83 5.35 10.39
N GLY A 118 1.71 6.00 11.54
CA GLY A 118 0.48 6.16 12.32
C GLY A 118 0.66 5.65 13.75
N GLY A 119 0.41 6.52 14.73
CA GLY A 119 0.45 6.16 16.16
C GLY A 119 1.82 5.80 16.77
N PHE A 120 2.92 5.94 16.03
CA PHE A 120 4.25 5.60 16.53
C PHE A 120 4.80 6.67 17.48
N THR A 121 5.21 6.25 18.69
CA THR A 121 6.23 6.97 19.47
C THR A 121 7.63 6.67 18.92
N LYS A 122 8.64 7.38 19.45
CA LYS A 122 10.05 7.08 19.16
C LYS A 122 10.40 5.64 19.49
N GLU A 123 10.04 5.14 20.67
CA GLU A 123 10.35 3.77 21.09
C GLU A 123 9.67 2.73 20.19
N MET A 124 8.39 2.93 19.86
CA MET A 124 7.66 2.03 18.97
C MET A 124 8.29 1.98 17.57
N GLY A 125 8.69 3.12 17.03
CA GLY A 125 9.33 3.19 15.71
C GLY A 125 10.68 2.48 15.68
N MET A 126 11.51 2.69 16.71
CA MET A 126 12.80 2.00 16.86
C MET A 126 12.62 0.49 16.99
N LYS A 127 11.61 0.05 17.75
CA LYS A 127 11.28 -1.37 17.89
C LYS A 127 10.84 -1.99 16.56
N ALA A 128 9.97 -1.33 15.81
CA ALA A 128 9.52 -1.81 14.50
C ALA A 128 10.68 -1.96 13.50
N ILE A 129 11.63 -1.03 13.50
CA ILE A 129 12.84 -1.14 12.66
C ILE A 129 13.68 -2.36 13.08
N ALA A 130 13.84 -2.61 14.38
CA ALA A 130 14.64 -3.71 14.90
C ALA A 130 14.03 -5.10 14.63
N GLU A 131 12.69 -5.20 14.63
CA GLU A 131 11.97 -6.46 14.42
C GLU A 131 11.71 -6.80 12.94
N GLY A 132 11.79 -5.80 12.06
CA GLY A 132 11.45 -5.92 10.64
C GLY A 132 9.96 -6.16 10.38
#